data_AF-A0A7J3TZ33-F1
#
_entry.id   AF-A0A7J3TZ33-F1
#
_cell.length_a   1.000
_cell.length_b   1.000
_cell.length_c   1.000
_cell.angle_alpha   90.00
_cell.angle_beta   90.00
_cell.angle_gamma   90.00
#
_symmetry.space_group_name_H-M   'P 1'
#
loop_
_entity.id
_entity.type
_entity.pdbx_description
1 polymer ?
#
loop_
_entity_poly.entity_id
_entity_poly.type
_entity_poly.pdbx_seq_one_letter_code
_entity_poly.pdbx_strand_id
1 'polypeptide(L)'
;CKSATVPVYYCAKCNSYSRFEECERCRSKCNPFHATNIPLQNILKDVEKLLGITIGSEVKGVKGLMNKNKIPEPVEKGILRAKHGLTIYKDGTIRFDATNAPLTAFKPEEIGVSVDVLKKLGYDRDVNGNPLIEGSQLLYLYPQDVVLPKEMCDSLVEVASFIDEELRLFYHVEPYYNIRTREDLVGHLILGISPHTLGAIVGRIIGFTDSQVVFAHPFWHQAKRRDCDGDGDSIILLLDAFLNFSKHYVPDAAGGLMDTPLIIMPILKPDEIDDQIYNMENMTKYDKDFYLLVEQGVKPKELLDIMRLVSKDDFNIAWSHNTSSIVKGVKRNVYSTLGSMERKLKLQLEVTSLLTGIDEKGFAENLLNSHLLKDISGNIKTFHIQKFRCKKCGKKFRRLPLISKCTSCGGELLPTVYISGVKKYLTLGKKVLASYRLDPYFSSSLALLEKELSFFLTKEDNAFLTQKKLKHYF
;
A
#
# COMPACT_ATOMS: atom_id res chain seq x y z
N CYS A 1 -19.99 -33.19 -18.38
CA CYS A 1 -21.26 -33.21 -17.60
C CYS A 1 -21.55 -31.94 -16.80
N LYS A 2 -20.65 -30.92 -16.75
CA LYS A 2 -20.83 -29.68 -15.95
C LYS A 2 -21.12 -29.90 -14.46
N SER A 3 -20.81 -31.09 -13.92
CA SER A 3 -20.94 -31.37 -12.48
C SER A 3 -19.72 -30.87 -11.73
N ALA A 4 -19.90 -30.57 -10.43
CA ALA A 4 -18.79 -30.22 -9.55
C ALA A 4 -17.70 -31.29 -9.59
N THR A 5 -16.44 -30.85 -9.73
CA THR A 5 -15.29 -31.73 -9.68
C THR A 5 -14.99 -32.12 -8.24
N VAL A 6 -14.45 -33.32 -8.05
CA VAL A 6 -14.00 -33.79 -6.73
C VAL A 6 -12.48 -33.65 -6.63
N PRO A 7 -11.94 -33.26 -5.46
CA PRO A 7 -10.50 -33.19 -5.27
C PRO A 7 -9.88 -34.58 -5.43
N VAL A 8 -8.72 -34.62 -6.10
CA VAL A 8 -7.92 -35.83 -6.27
C VAL A 8 -6.58 -35.61 -5.60
N TYR A 9 -6.23 -36.51 -4.69
CA TYR A 9 -4.99 -36.48 -3.96
C TYR A 9 -3.95 -37.41 -4.59
N TYR A 10 -2.68 -37.07 -4.48
CA TYR A 10 -1.57 -37.81 -5.05
C TYR A 10 -0.72 -38.47 -3.95
N CYS A 11 -0.53 -39.78 -4.04
CA CYS A 11 0.35 -40.52 -3.16
C CYS A 11 1.76 -40.60 -3.73
N ALA A 12 2.73 -39.93 -3.10
CA ALA A 12 4.13 -39.94 -3.54
C ALA A 12 4.83 -41.29 -3.34
N LYS A 13 4.35 -42.12 -2.40
CA LYS A 13 4.93 -43.45 -2.13
C LYS A 13 4.54 -44.47 -3.20
N CYS A 14 3.30 -44.40 -3.65
CA CYS A 14 2.66 -45.42 -4.48
C CYS A 14 2.44 -44.93 -5.92
N ASN A 15 2.84 -43.68 -6.21
CA ASN A 15 2.68 -42.97 -7.47
C ASN A 15 1.27 -43.11 -8.06
N SER A 16 0.26 -43.01 -7.19
CA SER A 16 -1.14 -43.25 -7.53
C SER A 16 -2.04 -42.13 -7.01
N TYR A 17 -3.18 -41.96 -7.66
CA TYR A 17 -4.22 -41.03 -7.22
C TYR A 17 -5.13 -41.69 -6.19
N SER A 18 -5.60 -40.90 -5.22
CA SER A 18 -6.58 -41.28 -4.19
C SER A 18 -7.67 -40.23 -4.13
N ARG A 19 -8.88 -40.63 -3.77
CA ARG A 19 -9.98 -39.71 -3.47
C ARG A 19 -9.90 -39.16 -2.04
N PHE A 20 -9.04 -39.74 -1.21
CA PHE A 20 -8.89 -39.42 0.21
C PHE A 20 -7.49 -38.89 0.51
N GLU A 21 -7.38 -38.15 1.63
CA GLU A 21 -6.09 -37.68 2.16
C GLU A 21 -5.16 -38.82 2.58
N GLU A 22 -5.70 -40.03 2.78
CA GLU A 22 -4.94 -41.24 3.01
C GLU A 22 -4.99 -42.13 1.75
N CYS A 23 -3.86 -42.76 1.42
CA CYS A 23 -3.79 -43.63 0.26
C CYS A 23 -4.47 -44.97 0.54
N GLU A 24 -5.48 -45.32 -0.26
CA GLU A 24 -6.22 -46.59 -0.15
C GLU A 24 -5.31 -47.84 -0.25
N ARG A 25 -4.19 -47.73 -0.96
CA ARG A 25 -3.26 -48.86 -1.18
C ARG A 25 -2.22 -49.02 -0.07
N CYS A 26 -1.69 -47.91 0.44
CA CYS A 26 -0.49 -47.94 1.26
C CYS A 26 -0.57 -47.10 2.55
N ARG A 27 -1.76 -46.56 2.86
CA ARG A 27 -2.10 -45.83 4.09
C ARG A 27 -1.22 -44.63 4.41
N SER A 28 -0.39 -44.20 3.45
CA SER A 28 0.41 -42.99 3.59
C SER A 28 -0.42 -41.76 3.28
N LYS A 29 -0.08 -40.64 3.92
CA LYS A 29 -0.66 -39.33 3.62
C LYS A 29 -0.43 -38.94 2.16
N CYS A 30 -1.50 -38.58 1.46
CA CYS A 30 -1.49 -38.07 0.10
C CYS A 30 -1.34 -36.54 0.11
N ASN A 31 -0.76 -36.01 -0.96
CA ASN A 31 -0.65 -34.58 -1.18
C ASN A 31 -1.83 -34.08 -2.03
N PRO A 32 -2.40 -32.91 -1.74
CA PRO A 32 -3.47 -32.33 -2.56
C PRO A 32 -3.00 -31.82 -3.92
N PHE A 33 -1.69 -31.87 -4.19
CA PHE A 33 -1.06 -31.44 -5.44
C PHE A 33 0.14 -32.31 -5.78
N HIS A 34 0.54 -32.28 -7.05
CA HIS A 34 1.79 -32.84 -7.53
C HIS A 34 2.32 -31.98 -8.68
N ALA A 35 3.60 -32.12 -9.02
CA ALA A 35 4.17 -31.39 -10.14
C ALA A 35 3.62 -31.94 -11.47
N THR A 36 2.93 -31.09 -12.23
CA THR A 36 2.27 -31.48 -13.48
C THR A 36 2.57 -30.46 -14.57
N ASN A 37 2.78 -30.94 -15.80
CA ASN A 37 2.88 -30.06 -16.96
C ASN A 37 1.47 -29.66 -17.40
N ILE A 38 1.18 -28.36 -17.36
CA ILE A 38 -0.12 -27.80 -17.73
C ILE A 38 0.02 -27.09 -19.08
N PRO A 39 -0.76 -27.47 -20.12
CA PRO A 39 -0.73 -26.81 -21.42
C PRO A 39 -1.50 -25.48 -21.37
N LEU A 40 -0.91 -24.47 -20.71
CA LEU A 40 -1.56 -23.17 -20.45
C LEU A 40 -2.05 -22.47 -21.73
N GLN A 41 -1.31 -22.57 -22.83
CA GLN A 41 -1.72 -21.95 -24.10
C GLN A 41 -3.05 -22.49 -24.63
N ASN A 42 -3.30 -23.80 -24.45
CA ASN A 42 -4.55 -24.39 -24.91
C ASN A 42 -5.70 -23.96 -24.00
N ILE A 43 -5.48 -23.99 -22.68
CA ILE A 43 -6.46 -23.54 -21.69
C ILE A 43 -6.87 -22.08 -21.96
N LEU A 44 -5.89 -21.20 -22.19
CA LEU A 44 -6.16 -19.79 -22.48
C LEU A 44 -7.01 -19.63 -23.75
N LYS A 45 -6.64 -20.31 -24.85
CA LYS A 45 -7.41 -20.25 -26.11
C LYS A 45 -8.83 -20.80 -25.98
N ASP A 46 -9.01 -21.85 -25.19
CA ASP A 46 -10.32 -22.46 -24.97
C ASP A 46 -11.20 -21.53 -24.13
N VAL A 47 -10.63 -20.87 -23.12
CA VAL A 47 -11.33 -19.88 -22.31
C VAL A 47 -11.67 -18.63 -23.10
N GLU A 48 -10.76 -18.12 -23.94
CA GLU A 48 -11.04 -16.99 -24.85
C GLU A 48 -12.25 -17.27 -25.74
N LYS A 49 -12.32 -18.47 -26.33
CA LYS A 49 -13.46 -18.91 -27.13
C LYS A 49 -14.73 -19.02 -26.31
N LEU A 50 -14.64 -19.55 -25.09
CA LEU A 50 -15.77 -19.69 -24.18
C LEU A 50 -16.38 -18.34 -23.81
N LEU A 51 -15.53 -17.37 -23.46
CA LEU A 51 -15.95 -16.04 -23.04
C LEU A 51 -16.28 -15.12 -24.24
N GLY A 52 -15.88 -15.50 -25.45
CA GLY A 52 -16.02 -14.66 -26.64
C GLY A 52 -15.13 -13.42 -26.61
N ILE A 53 -14.00 -13.48 -25.91
CA ILE A 53 -13.06 -12.37 -25.71
C ILE A 53 -11.73 -12.72 -26.37
N THR A 54 -11.13 -11.75 -27.07
CA THR A 54 -9.75 -11.85 -27.54
C THR A 54 -8.84 -11.09 -26.60
N ILE A 55 -7.84 -11.75 -26.04
CA ILE A 55 -6.86 -11.13 -25.14
C ILE A 55 -5.94 -10.23 -25.97
N GLY A 56 -6.10 -8.92 -25.84
CA GLY A 56 -5.18 -7.93 -26.40
C GLY A 56 -3.99 -7.60 -25.48
N SER A 57 -4.02 -8.06 -24.22
CA SER A 57 -3.09 -7.67 -23.15
C SER A 57 -2.36 -8.86 -22.52
N GLU A 58 -1.24 -8.60 -21.83
CA GLU A 58 -0.51 -9.64 -21.11
C GLU A 58 -1.28 -10.09 -19.86
N VAL A 59 -1.66 -11.38 -19.79
CA VAL A 59 -2.22 -11.98 -18.57
C VAL A 59 -1.09 -12.40 -17.63
N LYS A 60 -0.95 -11.67 -16.52
CA LYS A 60 0.10 -11.95 -15.52
C LYS A 60 -0.39 -12.99 -14.51
N GLY A 61 0.31 -14.12 -14.45
CA GLY A 61 0.09 -15.15 -13.43
C GLY A 61 1.09 -15.09 -12.28
N VAL A 62 0.89 -15.96 -11.28
CA VAL A 62 1.85 -16.16 -10.19
C VAL A 62 2.91 -17.19 -10.57
N LYS A 63 4.15 -17.01 -10.08
CA LYS A 63 5.25 -17.97 -10.32
C LYS A 63 4.97 -19.35 -9.69
N GLY A 64 4.18 -19.40 -8.63
CA GLY A 64 3.77 -20.62 -7.96
C GLY A 64 2.71 -20.31 -6.91
N LEU A 65 1.77 -21.23 -6.74
CA LEU A 65 0.68 -21.08 -5.77
C LEU A 65 1.24 -21.19 -4.35
N MET A 66 0.86 -20.26 -3.47
CA MET A 66 1.37 -20.19 -2.09
C MET A 66 0.39 -20.77 -1.07
N ASN A 67 -0.86 -21.01 -1.45
CA ASN A 67 -1.85 -21.66 -0.61
C ASN A 67 -1.49 -23.13 -0.29
N LYS A 68 -2.16 -23.64 0.74
CA LYS A 68 -1.94 -24.99 1.30
C LYS A 68 -2.14 -26.10 0.26
N ASN A 69 -3.21 -25.99 -0.54
CA ASN A 69 -3.64 -27.04 -1.45
C ASN A 69 -3.20 -26.85 -2.91
N LYS A 70 -2.50 -25.76 -3.24
CA LYS A 70 -2.14 -25.39 -4.64
C LYS A 70 -3.36 -25.36 -5.56
N ILE A 71 -4.49 -24.88 -5.04
CA ILE A 71 -5.71 -24.67 -5.83
C ILE A 71 -5.54 -23.35 -6.61
N PRO A 72 -5.54 -23.37 -7.95
CA PRO A 72 -5.53 -22.15 -8.74
C PRO A 72 -6.91 -21.49 -8.75
N GLU A 73 -6.93 -20.17 -8.93
CA GLU A 73 -8.15 -19.46 -9.31
C GLU A 73 -8.54 -19.84 -10.76
N PRO A 74 -9.85 -19.88 -11.10
CA PRO A 74 -10.30 -20.03 -12.49
C PRO A 74 -9.64 -19.00 -13.43
N VAL A 75 -9.18 -19.47 -14.59
CA VAL A 75 -8.41 -18.67 -15.55
C VAL A 75 -9.28 -17.60 -16.20
N GLU A 76 -10.58 -17.86 -16.32
CA GLU A 76 -11.62 -16.96 -16.79
C GLU A 76 -11.55 -15.61 -16.05
N LYS A 77 -11.48 -15.65 -14.72
CA LYS A 77 -11.39 -14.45 -13.87
C LYS A 77 -10.10 -13.66 -14.17
N GLY A 78 -8.97 -14.36 -14.31
CA GLY A 78 -7.69 -13.75 -14.65
C GLY A 78 -7.70 -13.02 -16.01
N ILE A 79 -8.38 -13.58 -17.00
CA ILE A 79 -8.54 -12.97 -18.34
C ILE A 79 -9.41 -11.71 -18.26
N LEU A 80 -10.54 -11.79 -17.55
CA LEU A 80 -11.42 -10.63 -17.36
C LEU A 80 -10.69 -9.50 -16.64
N ARG A 81 -9.91 -9.78 -15.60
CA ARG A 81 -9.11 -8.75 -14.92
C ARG A 81 -8.05 -8.13 -15.83
N ALA A 82 -7.37 -8.93 -16.63
CA ALA A 82 -6.36 -8.44 -17.58
C ALA A 82 -6.96 -7.54 -18.67
N LYS A 83 -8.21 -7.80 -19.09
CA LYS A 83 -8.97 -6.94 -20.01
C LYS A 83 -9.20 -5.55 -19.42
N HIS A 84 -9.49 -5.47 -18.12
CA HIS A 84 -9.68 -4.21 -17.39
C HIS A 84 -8.39 -3.61 -16.80
N GLY A 85 -7.22 -4.20 -17.07
CA GLY A 85 -5.95 -3.72 -16.53
C GLY A 85 -5.81 -3.85 -15.00
N LEU A 86 -6.61 -4.73 -14.37
CA LEU A 86 -6.68 -4.89 -12.92
C LEU A 86 -5.65 -5.91 -12.41
N THR A 87 -5.15 -5.65 -11.20
CA THR A 87 -4.23 -6.54 -10.49
C THR A 87 -4.87 -7.09 -9.22
N ILE A 88 -4.59 -8.35 -8.90
CA ILE A 88 -5.15 -9.03 -7.72
C ILE A 88 -4.21 -8.99 -6.53
N TYR A 89 -4.80 -9.11 -5.34
CA TYR A 89 -4.08 -9.44 -4.13
C TYR A 89 -4.07 -10.96 -3.85
N LYS A 90 -3.30 -11.37 -2.84
CA LYS A 90 -3.02 -12.78 -2.50
C LYS A 90 -4.26 -13.61 -2.12
N ASP A 91 -5.39 -12.97 -1.84
CA ASP A 91 -6.65 -13.60 -1.42
C ASP A 91 -7.72 -13.61 -2.52
N GLY A 92 -7.39 -13.12 -3.72
CA GLY A 92 -8.28 -13.03 -4.89
C GLY A 92 -8.98 -11.68 -5.06
N THR A 93 -8.96 -10.83 -4.03
CA THR A 93 -9.62 -9.50 -4.07
C THR A 93 -8.79 -8.46 -4.82
N ILE A 94 -9.45 -7.40 -5.27
CA ILE A 94 -8.84 -6.21 -5.86
C ILE A 94 -8.91 -5.08 -4.85
N ARG A 95 -7.73 -4.58 -4.45
CA ARG A 95 -7.59 -3.54 -3.43
C ARG A 95 -6.94 -2.29 -4.00
N PHE A 96 -7.25 -1.15 -3.42
CA PHE A 96 -6.52 0.09 -3.62
C PHE A 96 -6.13 0.70 -2.28
N ASP A 97 -4.84 0.99 -2.13
CA ASP A 97 -4.28 1.52 -0.89
C ASP A 97 -4.16 3.05 -0.99
N ALA A 98 -4.60 3.76 0.04
CA ALA A 98 -4.37 5.19 0.20
C ALA A 98 -4.24 5.56 1.68
N THR A 99 -3.53 6.65 1.97
CA THR A 99 -3.36 7.14 3.35
C THR A 99 -4.72 7.56 3.92
N ASN A 100 -4.97 7.26 5.19
CA ASN A 100 -6.21 7.66 5.85
C ASN A 100 -6.15 9.11 6.35
N ALA A 101 -7.29 9.79 6.39
CA ALA A 101 -7.43 11.10 7.00
C ALA A 101 -8.80 11.24 7.67
N PRO A 102 -8.88 11.79 8.89
CA PRO A 102 -10.15 11.95 9.59
C PRO A 102 -10.91 13.14 9.01
N LEU A 103 -12.22 12.98 8.86
CA LEU A 103 -13.14 14.03 8.43
C LEU A 103 -14.44 13.92 9.22
N THR A 104 -14.88 15.00 9.85
CA THR A 104 -16.12 15.03 10.64
C THR A 104 -17.24 15.81 9.97
N ALA A 105 -16.88 16.75 9.09
CA ALA A 105 -17.82 17.56 8.33
C ALA A 105 -17.25 17.92 6.96
N PHE A 106 -18.12 18.13 5.98
CA PHE A 106 -17.75 18.43 4.60
C PHE A 106 -18.78 19.33 3.94
N LYS A 107 -18.39 20.01 2.85
CA LYS A 107 -19.33 20.71 1.96
C LYS A 107 -19.58 19.87 0.71
N PRO A 108 -20.81 19.79 0.20
CA PRO A 108 -21.11 19.08 -1.06
C PRO A 108 -20.18 19.45 -2.22
N GLU A 109 -19.84 20.74 -2.35
CA GLU A 109 -18.96 21.23 -3.41
C GLU A 109 -17.52 20.68 -3.33
N GLU A 110 -17.05 20.33 -2.13
CA GLU A 110 -15.69 19.82 -1.92
C GLU A 110 -15.53 18.37 -2.40
N ILE A 111 -16.62 17.60 -2.33
CA ILE A 111 -16.64 16.17 -2.67
C ILE A 111 -17.23 15.90 -4.06
N GLY A 112 -17.59 16.96 -4.80
CA GLY A 112 -18.05 16.89 -6.18
C GLY A 112 -19.43 16.24 -6.36
N VAL A 113 -20.31 16.29 -5.36
CA VAL A 113 -21.64 15.66 -5.42
C VAL A 113 -22.75 16.69 -5.26
N SER A 114 -23.82 16.52 -6.03
CA SER A 114 -24.97 17.43 -6.00
C SER A 114 -25.78 17.28 -4.70
N VAL A 115 -26.41 18.38 -4.28
CA VAL A 115 -27.30 18.42 -3.12
C VAL A 115 -28.41 17.38 -3.22
N ASP A 116 -29.00 17.20 -4.40
CA ASP A 116 -30.11 16.25 -4.60
C ASP A 116 -29.68 14.79 -4.38
N VAL A 117 -28.45 14.44 -4.76
CA VAL A 117 -27.90 13.10 -4.50
C VAL A 117 -27.64 12.92 -3.01
N LEU A 118 -27.08 13.91 -2.32
CA LEU A 118 -26.84 13.83 -0.88
C LEU A 118 -28.14 13.70 -0.07
N LYS A 119 -29.21 14.42 -0.46
CA LYS A 119 -30.53 14.25 0.13
C LYS A 119 -31.04 12.81 0.01
N LYS A 120 -30.89 12.18 -1.16
CA LYS A 120 -31.26 10.76 -1.36
C LYS A 120 -30.45 9.81 -0.48
N LEU A 121 -29.23 10.20 -0.10
CA LEU A 121 -28.38 9.42 0.81
C LEU A 121 -28.70 9.65 2.30
N GLY A 122 -29.60 10.59 2.61
CA GLY A 122 -30.09 10.91 3.96
C GLY A 122 -29.63 12.28 4.49
N TYR A 123 -28.83 13.04 3.74
CA TYR A 123 -28.34 14.36 4.19
C TYR A 123 -29.38 15.46 3.97
N ASP A 124 -30.23 15.69 4.97
CA ASP A 124 -31.33 16.66 4.88
C ASP A 124 -31.02 18.03 5.49
N ARG A 125 -30.09 18.08 6.45
CA ARG A 125 -29.80 19.27 7.26
C ARG A 125 -28.31 19.54 7.37
N ASP A 126 -27.97 20.82 7.40
CA ASP A 126 -26.61 21.29 7.70
C ASP A 126 -26.28 21.19 9.20
N VAL A 127 -25.03 21.49 9.53
CA VAL A 127 -24.51 21.47 10.91
C VAL A 127 -25.25 22.40 11.87
N ASN A 128 -25.95 23.42 11.35
CA ASN A 128 -26.77 24.36 12.12
C ASN A 128 -28.24 23.92 12.20
N GLY A 129 -28.60 22.79 11.58
CA GLY A 129 -29.96 22.27 11.53
C GLY A 129 -30.84 22.85 10.42
N ASN A 130 -30.30 23.72 9.55
CA ASN A 130 -31.06 24.28 8.44
C ASN A 130 -31.21 23.25 7.30
N PRO A 131 -32.29 23.29 6.50
CA PRO A 131 -32.43 22.41 5.35
C PRO A 131 -31.27 22.59 4.35
N LEU A 132 -30.80 21.46 3.79
CA LEU A 132 -29.78 21.48 2.75
C LEU A 132 -30.39 22.03 1.44
N ILE A 133 -29.86 23.15 0.95
CA ILE A 133 -30.33 23.84 -0.27
C ILE A 133 -29.17 24.19 -1.21
N GLU A 134 -27.95 24.35 -0.70
CA GLU A 134 -26.79 24.80 -1.47
C GLU A 134 -25.53 23.97 -1.19
N GLY A 135 -24.59 23.99 -2.14
CA GLY A 135 -23.36 23.18 -2.07
C GLY A 135 -22.28 23.71 -1.12
N SER A 136 -22.42 24.94 -0.63
CA SER A 136 -21.53 25.59 0.34
C SER A 136 -21.87 25.28 1.79
N GLN A 137 -23.06 24.72 2.05
CA GLN A 137 -23.48 24.33 3.39
C GLN A 137 -22.61 23.19 3.91
N LEU A 138 -22.26 23.29 5.19
CA LEU A 138 -21.44 22.30 5.86
C LEU A 138 -22.34 21.23 6.49
N LEU A 139 -22.03 19.95 6.23
CA LEU A 139 -22.78 18.78 6.66
C LEU A 139 -21.90 17.94 7.60
N TYR A 140 -22.46 17.39 8.68
CA TYR A 140 -21.78 16.36 9.47
C TYR A 140 -21.69 15.08 8.66
N LEU A 141 -20.50 14.46 8.60
CA LEU A 141 -20.27 13.20 7.91
C LEU A 141 -20.86 12.03 8.70
N TYR A 142 -21.66 11.17 8.06
CA TYR A 142 -22.15 9.98 8.74
C TYR A 142 -21.03 8.98 9.06
N PRO A 143 -21.15 8.19 10.14
CA PRO A 143 -20.04 7.40 10.67
C PRO A 143 -19.45 6.34 9.73
N GLN A 144 -20.18 5.87 8.73
CA GLN A 144 -19.71 4.89 7.74
C GLN A 144 -19.65 5.45 6.32
N ASP A 145 -19.84 6.76 6.16
CA ASP A 145 -19.71 7.41 4.86
C ASP A 145 -18.25 7.81 4.62
N VAL A 146 -17.80 7.61 3.39
CA VAL A 146 -16.40 7.72 2.97
C VAL A 146 -16.30 8.55 1.70
N VAL A 147 -15.29 9.42 1.67
CA VAL A 147 -14.93 10.24 0.51
C VAL A 147 -13.57 9.78 0.00
N LEU A 148 -13.53 9.38 -1.27
CA LEU A 148 -12.37 8.70 -1.86
C LEU A 148 -11.54 9.60 -2.78
N PRO A 149 -10.24 9.30 -3.00
CA PRO A 149 -9.46 9.91 -4.08
C PRO A 149 -10.05 9.63 -5.46
N LYS A 150 -10.10 10.64 -6.35
CA LYS A 150 -10.60 10.45 -7.73
C LYS A 150 -9.84 9.37 -8.50
N GLU A 151 -8.51 9.32 -8.36
CA GLU A 151 -7.66 8.31 -9.01
C GLU A 151 -8.03 6.88 -8.55
N MET A 152 -8.42 6.72 -7.28
CA MET A 152 -8.91 5.45 -6.76
C MET A 152 -10.28 5.12 -7.36
N CYS A 153 -11.20 6.08 -7.42
CA CYS A 153 -12.51 5.88 -8.03
C CYS A 153 -12.44 5.45 -9.49
N ASP A 154 -11.51 6.00 -10.28
CA ASP A 154 -11.27 5.53 -11.67
C ASP A 154 -11.01 4.04 -11.73
N SER A 155 -10.19 3.55 -10.80
CA SER A 155 -9.86 2.14 -10.75
C SER A 155 -11.03 1.30 -10.22
N LEU A 156 -11.85 1.84 -9.30
CA LEU A 156 -13.07 1.17 -8.83
C LEU A 156 -14.14 1.05 -9.92
N VAL A 157 -14.24 2.00 -10.86
CA VAL A 157 -15.13 1.88 -12.03
C VAL A 157 -14.72 0.68 -12.90
N GLU A 158 -13.42 0.48 -13.11
CA GLU A 158 -12.92 -0.70 -13.82
C GLU A 158 -13.20 -2.00 -13.03
N VAL A 159 -13.08 -1.98 -11.70
CA VAL A 159 -13.45 -3.14 -10.87
C VAL A 159 -14.96 -3.44 -10.98
N ALA A 160 -15.82 -2.43 -10.94
CA ALA A 160 -17.27 -2.61 -11.11
C ALA A 160 -17.60 -3.22 -12.47
N SER A 161 -16.97 -2.72 -13.54
CA SER A 161 -17.11 -3.26 -14.90
C SER A 161 -16.63 -4.71 -15.00
N PHE A 162 -15.50 -5.03 -14.36
CA PHE A 162 -15.00 -6.39 -14.24
C PHE A 162 -16.01 -7.32 -13.54
N ILE A 163 -16.59 -6.89 -12.41
CA ILE A 163 -17.57 -7.68 -11.65
C ILE A 163 -18.81 -7.93 -12.50
N ASP A 164 -19.31 -6.93 -13.23
CA ASP A 164 -20.47 -7.10 -14.10
C ASP A 164 -20.21 -8.07 -15.25
N GLU A 165 -19.02 -8.02 -15.86
CA GLU A 165 -18.62 -9.01 -16.86
C GLU A 165 -18.41 -10.40 -16.27
N GLU A 166 -17.87 -10.50 -15.07
CA GLU A 166 -17.73 -11.75 -14.33
C GLU A 166 -19.09 -12.37 -14.02
N LEU A 167 -20.05 -11.58 -13.54
CA LEU A 167 -21.43 -12.02 -13.30
C LEU A 167 -22.08 -12.55 -14.59
N ARG A 168 -21.95 -11.82 -15.70
CA ARG A 168 -22.57 -12.18 -16.98
C ARG A 168 -21.90 -13.36 -17.68
N LEU A 169 -20.58 -13.32 -17.81
CA LEU A 169 -19.83 -14.26 -18.65
C LEU A 169 -19.41 -15.52 -17.91
N PHE A 170 -19.08 -15.41 -16.62
CA PHE A 170 -18.63 -16.55 -15.81
C PHE A 170 -19.76 -17.16 -14.98
N TYR A 171 -20.56 -16.33 -14.30
CA TYR A 171 -21.65 -16.82 -13.46
C TYR A 171 -23.01 -16.94 -14.18
N HIS A 172 -23.15 -16.36 -15.37
CA HIS A 172 -24.38 -16.34 -16.16
C HIS A 172 -25.58 -15.72 -15.43
N VAL A 173 -25.34 -14.64 -14.69
CA VAL A 173 -26.36 -13.84 -14.00
C VAL A 173 -26.30 -12.37 -14.46
N GLU A 174 -27.34 -11.61 -14.14
CA GLU A 174 -27.42 -10.19 -14.53
C GLU A 174 -26.32 -9.35 -13.86
N PRO A 175 -25.78 -8.33 -14.57
CA PRO A 175 -24.89 -7.32 -14.00
C PRO A 175 -25.49 -6.63 -12.77
N TYR A 176 -24.65 -6.22 -11.82
CA TYR A 176 -25.08 -5.60 -10.58
C TYR A 176 -24.83 -4.07 -10.58
N TYR A 177 -23.61 -3.63 -10.91
CA TYR A 177 -23.20 -2.24 -10.72
C TYR A 177 -23.71 -1.33 -11.84
N ASN A 178 -23.50 -1.73 -13.10
CA ASN A 178 -23.79 -0.93 -14.30
C ASN A 178 -23.20 0.50 -14.26
N ILE A 179 -22.06 0.65 -13.59
CA ILE A 179 -21.35 1.92 -13.37
C ILE A 179 -20.55 2.30 -14.61
N ARG A 180 -20.63 3.57 -15.03
CA ARG A 180 -19.84 4.09 -16.16
C ARG A 180 -18.95 5.25 -15.76
N THR A 181 -19.34 6.03 -14.78
CA THR A 181 -18.57 7.18 -14.30
C THR A 181 -18.34 7.11 -12.78
N ARG A 182 -17.50 8.01 -12.27
CA ARG A 182 -17.20 8.07 -10.83
C ARG A 182 -18.43 8.45 -10.01
N GLU A 183 -19.31 9.27 -10.59
CA GLU A 183 -20.55 9.72 -9.97
C GLU A 183 -21.50 8.55 -9.72
N ASP A 184 -21.49 7.54 -10.58
CA ASP A 184 -22.31 6.33 -10.41
C ASP A 184 -21.83 5.46 -9.22
N LEU A 185 -20.60 5.62 -8.72
CA LEU A 185 -20.13 4.92 -7.51
C LEU A 185 -20.79 5.44 -6.23
N VAL A 186 -21.36 6.64 -6.26
CA VAL A 186 -21.96 7.27 -5.07
C VAL A 186 -23.14 6.44 -4.58
N GLY A 187 -23.10 6.05 -3.31
CA GLY A 187 -24.09 5.17 -2.67
C GLY A 187 -23.69 3.69 -2.65
N HIS A 188 -22.71 3.26 -3.44
CA HIS A 188 -22.23 1.88 -3.39
C HIS A 188 -21.38 1.60 -2.16
N LEU A 189 -21.44 0.34 -1.72
CA LEU A 189 -20.75 -0.13 -0.53
C LEU A 189 -19.35 -0.63 -0.84
N ILE A 190 -18.44 -0.29 0.05
CA ILE A 190 -17.04 -0.70 0.05
C ILE A 190 -16.70 -1.40 1.36
N LEU A 191 -15.60 -2.14 1.33
CA LEU A 191 -14.91 -2.60 2.51
C LEU A 191 -13.64 -1.77 2.68
N GLY A 192 -13.50 -1.16 3.85
CA GLY A 192 -12.23 -0.63 4.31
C GLY A 192 -11.52 -1.68 5.16
N ILE A 193 -10.29 -2.02 4.80
CA ILE A 193 -9.43 -2.88 5.60
C ILE A 193 -8.09 -2.20 5.82
N SER A 194 -7.56 -2.34 7.02
CA SER A 194 -6.27 -1.78 7.36
C SER A 194 -5.18 -2.85 7.36
N PRO A 195 -3.92 -2.48 7.10
CA PRO A 195 -2.80 -3.42 7.19
C PRO A 195 -2.76 -4.13 8.54
N HIS A 196 -2.21 -5.33 8.56
CA HIS A 196 -2.05 -6.20 9.72
C HIS A 196 -3.34 -6.56 10.46
N THR A 197 -4.51 -6.38 9.85
CA THR A 197 -5.81 -6.74 10.44
C THR A 197 -6.53 -7.83 9.62
N LEU A 198 -7.61 -8.37 10.21
CA LEU A 198 -8.48 -9.39 9.60
C LEU A 198 -9.94 -8.92 9.50
N GLY A 199 -10.22 -7.73 10.06
CA GLY A 199 -11.54 -7.13 10.10
C GLY A 199 -11.64 -6.02 9.07
N ALA A 200 -12.62 -6.13 8.18
CA ALA A 200 -13.01 -5.08 7.28
C ALA A 200 -14.29 -4.43 7.79
N ILE A 201 -14.40 -3.11 7.68
CA ILE A 201 -15.65 -2.38 7.98
C ILE A 201 -16.33 -1.97 6.68
N VAL A 202 -17.66 -2.10 6.64
CA VAL A 202 -18.44 -1.58 5.52
C VAL A 202 -18.42 -0.05 5.55
N GLY A 203 -18.18 0.55 4.40
CA GLY A 203 -18.36 1.98 4.17
C GLY A 203 -19.26 2.23 2.97
N ARG A 204 -19.81 3.43 2.86
CA ARG A 204 -20.59 3.89 1.71
C ARG A 204 -19.87 5.06 1.06
N ILE A 205 -19.67 5.00 -0.25
CA ILE A 205 -19.05 6.10 -1.00
C ILE A 205 -20.06 7.24 -1.10
N ILE A 206 -19.68 8.44 -0.66
CA ILE A 206 -20.56 9.63 -0.78
C ILE A 206 -20.02 10.71 -1.72
N GLY A 207 -18.79 10.57 -2.18
CA GLY A 207 -18.16 11.52 -3.08
C GLY A 207 -16.67 11.28 -3.21
N PHE A 208 -16.00 12.21 -3.87
CA PHE A 208 -14.60 12.06 -4.22
C PHE A 208 -13.85 13.38 -4.27
N THR A 209 -12.54 13.34 -4.03
CA THR A 209 -11.70 14.53 -3.97
C THR A 209 -10.43 14.38 -4.82
N ASP A 210 -9.80 15.50 -5.16
CA ASP A 210 -8.48 15.48 -5.82
C ASP A 210 -7.32 15.22 -4.84
N SER A 211 -7.60 14.77 -3.61
CA SER A 211 -6.57 14.41 -2.63
C SER A 211 -6.02 13.01 -2.90
N GLN A 212 -4.98 12.61 -2.16
CA GLN A 212 -4.44 11.25 -2.17
C GLN A 212 -4.82 10.47 -0.91
N VAL A 213 -5.85 10.92 -0.18
CA VAL A 213 -6.23 10.35 1.12
C VAL A 213 -7.68 9.87 1.11
N VAL A 214 -7.95 8.84 1.90
CA VAL A 214 -9.31 8.39 2.21
C VAL A 214 -9.82 9.22 3.38
N PHE A 215 -10.77 10.11 3.09
CA PHE A 215 -11.47 10.85 4.12
C PHE A 215 -12.64 10.04 4.64
N ALA A 216 -12.70 9.83 5.95
CA ALA A 216 -13.83 9.15 6.59
C ALA A 216 -13.99 9.64 8.03
N HIS A 217 -15.14 9.30 8.61
CA HIS A 217 -15.42 9.60 10.00
C HIS A 217 -14.33 8.97 10.91
N PRO A 218 -13.83 9.67 11.94
CA PRO A 218 -12.83 9.13 12.85
C PRO A 218 -13.20 7.76 13.46
N PHE A 219 -14.49 7.53 13.78
CA PHE A 219 -14.96 6.21 14.21
C PHE A 219 -14.70 5.11 13.16
N TRP A 220 -14.87 5.40 11.87
CA TRP A 220 -14.65 4.43 10.80
C TRP A 220 -13.17 4.04 10.66
N HIS A 221 -12.27 5.01 10.89
CA HIS A 221 -10.84 4.75 10.97
C HIS A 221 -10.49 3.85 12.15
N GLN A 222 -11.01 4.17 13.33
CA GLN A 222 -10.73 3.40 14.53
C GLN A 222 -11.39 2.02 14.58
N ALA A 223 -12.52 1.82 13.90
CA ALA A 223 -13.12 0.49 13.78
C ALA A 223 -12.20 -0.51 13.08
N LYS A 224 -11.26 -0.04 12.28
CA LYS A 224 -10.23 -0.86 11.63
C LYS A 224 -8.94 -0.96 12.45
N ARG A 225 -8.95 -0.47 13.71
CA ARG A 225 -7.81 -0.41 14.63
C ARG A 225 -6.64 0.36 14.04
N ARG A 226 -6.93 1.54 13.48
CA ARG A 226 -5.93 2.42 12.87
C ARG A 226 -6.07 3.85 13.32
N ASP A 227 -4.91 4.42 13.58
CA ASP A 227 -4.75 5.82 13.82
C ASP A 227 -4.63 6.59 12.51
N CYS A 228 -4.83 7.89 12.61
CA CYS A 228 -4.63 8.81 11.49
C CYS A 228 -3.26 9.49 11.60
N ASP A 229 -2.20 8.73 11.84
CA ASP A 229 -0.82 9.21 12.03
C ASP A 229 0.07 8.97 10.79
N GLY A 230 -0.55 8.67 9.64
CA GLY A 230 0.12 8.34 8.38
C GLY A 230 -0.12 6.91 7.90
N ASP A 231 -0.95 6.16 8.63
CA ASP A 231 -1.41 4.84 8.23
C ASP A 231 -2.23 4.84 6.92
N GLY A 232 -2.32 3.66 6.30
CA GLY A 232 -3.04 3.46 5.05
C GLY A 232 -4.27 2.59 5.24
N ASP A 233 -5.28 2.83 4.42
CA ASP A 233 -6.45 1.99 4.25
C ASP A 233 -6.45 1.36 2.85
N SER A 234 -6.82 0.09 2.79
CA SER A 234 -7.14 -0.62 1.56
C SER A 234 -8.65 -0.60 1.34
N ILE A 235 -9.08 -0.18 0.16
CA ILE A 235 -10.49 -0.14 -0.25
C ILE A 235 -10.78 -1.26 -1.25
N ILE A 236 -11.86 -2.01 -1.02
CA ILE A 236 -12.34 -3.11 -1.86
C ILE A 236 -13.84 -2.89 -2.13
N LEU A 237 -14.32 -3.09 -3.36
CA LEU A 237 -15.77 -3.09 -3.61
C LEU A 237 -16.43 -4.28 -2.90
N LEU A 238 -17.55 -4.05 -2.22
CA LEU A 238 -18.15 -5.08 -1.35
C LEU A 238 -18.43 -6.40 -2.10
N LEU A 239 -18.97 -6.32 -3.32
CA LEU A 239 -19.28 -7.51 -4.12
C LEU A 239 -18.02 -8.24 -4.64
N ASP A 240 -16.91 -7.53 -4.87
CA ASP A 240 -15.64 -8.16 -5.24
C ASP A 240 -15.18 -9.10 -4.12
N ALA A 241 -15.23 -8.63 -2.88
CA ALA A 241 -14.89 -9.46 -1.73
C ALA A 241 -15.76 -10.71 -1.66
N PHE A 242 -17.07 -10.61 -1.91
CA PHE A 242 -17.95 -11.79 -1.86
C PHE A 242 -17.72 -12.80 -2.98
N LEU A 243 -17.43 -12.34 -4.20
CA LEU A 243 -17.26 -13.23 -5.35
C LEU A 243 -15.85 -13.81 -5.47
N ASN A 244 -14.83 -13.06 -5.06
CA ASN A 244 -13.44 -13.33 -5.40
C ASN A 244 -12.55 -13.70 -4.22
N PHE A 245 -12.95 -13.36 -2.99
CA PHE A 245 -12.22 -13.83 -1.81
C PHE A 245 -12.37 -15.34 -1.61
N SER A 246 -11.26 -16.00 -1.28
CA SER A 246 -11.31 -17.36 -0.74
C SER A 246 -10.18 -17.63 0.24
N LYS A 247 -10.50 -18.24 1.38
CA LYS A 247 -9.49 -18.77 2.32
C LYS A 247 -8.57 -19.80 1.65
N HIS A 248 -9.02 -20.43 0.57
CA HIS A 248 -8.20 -21.37 -0.19
C HIS A 248 -7.12 -20.67 -1.04
N TYR A 249 -7.19 -19.36 -1.28
CA TYR A 249 -6.14 -18.61 -2.00
C TYR A 249 -5.07 -18.06 -1.06
N VAL A 250 -5.42 -17.84 0.20
CA VAL A 250 -4.54 -17.30 1.22
C VAL A 250 -3.25 -18.14 1.38
N PRO A 251 -2.06 -17.51 1.44
CA PRO A 251 -0.80 -18.20 1.65
C PRO A 251 -0.76 -19.05 2.93
N ASP A 252 -0.20 -20.26 2.82
CA ASP A 252 0.06 -21.14 3.97
C ASP A 252 1.38 -20.76 4.64
N ALA A 253 1.39 -19.58 5.27
CA ALA A 253 2.53 -19.02 5.97
C ALA A 253 2.08 -18.19 7.18
N ALA A 254 2.97 -17.99 8.14
CA ALA A 254 2.71 -17.09 9.27
C ALA A 254 2.34 -15.69 8.76
N GLY A 255 1.21 -15.16 9.22
CA GLY A 255 0.68 -13.87 8.76
C GLY A 255 0.01 -13.90 7.39
N GLY A 256 -0.15 -15.07 6.75
CA GLY A 256 -0.81 -15.19 5.44
C GLY A 256 -2.24 -14.67 5.45
N LEU A 257 -2.97 -14.88 6.55
CA LEU A 257 -4.35 -14.39 6.74
C LEU A 257 -4.45 -12.87 6.92
N MET A 258 -3.40 -12.21 7.39
CA MET A 258 -3.44 -10.76 7.62
C MET A 258 -3.70 -10.01 6.31
N ASP A 259 -4.35 -8.86 6.40
CA ASP A 259 -4.74 -8.00 5.27
C ASP A 259 -5.81 -8.63 4.37
N THR A 260 -6.62 -9.56 4.90
CA THR A 260 -7.72 -10.18 4.15
C THR A 260 -9.06 -9.90 4.84
N PRO A 261 -10.16 -9.70 4.10
CA PRO A 261 -11.47 -9.38 4.64
C PRO A 261 -12.16 -10.63 5.23
N LEU A 262 -11.51 -11.25 6.22
CA LEU A 262 -11.95 -12.50 6.83
C LEU A 262 -13.21 -12.30 7.68
N ILE A 263 -13.30 -11.15 8.36
CA ILE A 263 -14.43 -10.72 9.18
C ILE A 263 -14.91 -9.40 8.58
N ILE A 264 -16.22 -9.28 8.33
CA ILE A 264 -16.84 -8.05 7.85
C ILE A 264 -17.73 -7.50 8.95
N MET A 265 -17.50 -6.24 9.33
CA MET A 265 -18.30 -5.47 10.27
C MET A 265 -19.29 -4.60 9.48
N PRO A 266 -20.56 -4.99 9.40
CA PRO A 266 -21.54 -4.27 8.58
C PRO A 266 -21.95 -2.94 9.21
N ILE A 267 -22.00 -2.89 10.54
CA ILE A 267 -22.48 -1.74 11.30
C ILE A 267 -21.38 -1.33 12.27
N LEU A 268 -21.04 -0.05 12.23
CA LEU A 268 -20.12 0.54 13.19
C LEU A 268 -20.80 0.63 14.56
N LYS A 269 -20.12 0.13 15.59
CA LYS A 269 -20.54 0.31 16.98
C LYS A 269 -19.41 0.97 17.76
N PRO A 270 -19.65 2.15 18.37
CA PRO A 270 -18.64 2.83 19.19
C PRO A 270 -18.09 1.96 20.33
N ASP A 271 -18.87 1.03 20.88
CA ASP A 271 -18.36 0.12 21.92
C ASP A 271 -17.28 -0.88 21.43
N GLU A 272 -17.15 -1.09 20.13
CA GLU A 272 -16.28 -2.11 19.52
C GLU A 272 -15.03 -1.52 18.86
N ILE A 273 -14.85 -0.19 18.87
CA ILE A 273 -13.71 0.51 18.26
C ILE A 273 -12.60 0.80 19.28
N ASP A 274 -11.43 1.21 18.79
CA ASP A 274 -10.31 1.63 19.64
C ASP A 274 -10.60 2.92 20.43
N ASP A 275 -10.06 3.02 21.64
CA ASP A 275 -10.36 4.10 22.59
C ASP A 275 -9.72 5.45 22.25
N GLN A 276 -8.75 5.49 21.33
CA GLN A 276 -8.01 6.72 21.03
C GLN A 276 -8.90 7.87 20.55
N ILE A 277 -10.03 7.58 19.91
CA ILE A 277 -11.02 8.58 19.52
C ILE A 277 -11.67 9.31 20.69
N TYR A 278 -11.83 8.64 21.84
CA TYR A 278 -12.44 9.25 23.03
C TYR A 278 -11.52 10.27 23.70
N ASN A 279 -10.29 10.41 23.22
CA ASN A 279 -9.39 11.49 23.61
C ASN A 279 -9.47 12.71 22.67
N MET A 280 -10.28 12.64 21.60
CA MET A 280 -10.53 13.80 20.73
C MET A 280 -11.45 14.79 21.43
N GLU A 281 -11.18 16.08 21.24
CA GLU A 281 -12.07 17.15 21.69
C GLU A 281 -13.31 17.25 20.80
N ASN A 282 -14.43 17.64 21.41
CA ASN A 282 -15.70 17.90 20.76
C ASN A 282 -16.18 19.32 21.12
N MET A 283 -15.42 20.34 20.72
CA MET A 283 -15.65 21.75 21.07
C MET A 283 -15.43 22.68 19.88
N THR A 284 -16.29 23.69 19.74
CA THR A 284 -16.17 24.72 18.67
C THR A 284 -15.22 25.86 19.06
N LYS A 285 -14.95 26.04 20.35
CA LYS A 285 -14.03 27.03 20.91
C LYS A 285 -13.57 26.54 22.27
N TYR A 286 -12.37 26.93 22.68
CA TYR A 286 -11.94 26.75 24.06
C TYR A 286 -12.34 27.96 24.89
N ASP A 287 -12.63 27.73 26.16
CA ASP A 287 -12.93 28.79 27.11
C ASP A 287 -11.65 29.49 27.60
N LYS A 288 -11.79 30.69 28.13
CA LYS A 288 -10.67 31.52 28.62
C LYS A 288 -9.80 30.76 29.64
N ASP A 289 -10.44 29.98 30.51
CA ASP A 289 -9.76 29.27 31.59
C ASP A 289 -8.78 28.22 31.06
N PHE A 290 -9.09 27.59 29.92
CA PHE A 290 -8.16 26.67 29.25
C PHE A 290 -6.85 27.38 28.90
N TYR A 291 -6.92 28.56 28.27
CA TYR A 291 -5.73 29.31 27.88
C TYR A 291 -4.90 29.76 29.08
N LEU A 292 -5.55 30.20 30.17
CA LEU A 292 -4.86 30.62 31.40
C LEU A 292 -4.14 29.46 32.10
N LEU A 293 -4.76 28.28 32.15
CA LEU A 293 -4.15 27.09 32.75
C LEU A 293 -2.99 26.57 31.92
N VAL A 294 -3.10 26.61 30.59
CA VAL A 294 -2.00 26.23 29.68
C VAL A 294 -0.80 27.16 29.84
N GLU A 295 -1.02 28.47 30.03
CA GLU A 295 0.05 29.44 30.30
C GLU A 295 0.82 29.12 31.60
N GLN A 296 0.14 28.52 32.59
CA GLN A 296 0.74 28.08 33.85
C GLN A 296 1.50 26.75 33.74
N GLY A 297 1.48 26.10 32.57
CA GLY A 297 2.14 24.81 32.37
C GLY A 297 1.41 23.63 33.02
N VAL A 298 0.09 23.75 33.22
CA VAL A 298 -0.76 22.69 33.76
C VAL A 298 -0.73 21.46 32.83
N LYS A 299 -0.73 20.26 33.42
CA LYS A 299 -0.67 19.01 32.65
C LYS A 299 -2.01 18.73 31.98
N PRO A 300 -2.03 18.10 30.78
CA PRO A 300 -3.28 17.80 30.07
C PRO A 300 -4.34 17.04 30.88
N LYS A 301 -3.93 16.16 31.80
CA LYS A 301 -4.86 15.40 32.66
C LYS A 301 -5.73 16.29 33.56
N GLU A 302 -5.21 17.43 33.98
CA GLU A 302 -5.91 18.39 34.85
C GLU A 302 -6.85 19.31 34.04
N LEU A 303 -6.73 19.31 32.70
CA LEU A 303 -7.60 20.05 31.79
C LEU A 303 -8.84 19.25 31.37
N LEU A 304 -8.90 17.95 31.69
CA LEU A 304 -9.99 17.06 31.27
C LEU A 304 -11.35 17.51 31.82
N ASP A 305 -11.38 18.14 33.00
CA ASP A 305 -12.63 18.58 33.64
C ASP A 305 -13.28 19.78 32.93
N ILE A 306 -12.48 20.58 32.21
CA ILE A 306 -12.95 21.77 31.48
C ILE A 306 -13.10 21.52 29.97
N MET A 307 -12.64 20.37 29.49
CA MET A 307 -12.73 19.98 28.08
C MET A 307 -13.88 19.01 27.87
N ARG A 308 -14.64 19.22 26.78
CA ARG A 308 -15.58 18.20 26.29
C ARG A 308 -14.86 17.28 25.32
N LEU A 309 -14.73 16.02 25.68
CA LEU A 309 -14.22 14.96 24.81
C LEU A 309 -15.35 14.28 24.04
N VAL A 310 -15.00 13.59 22.96
CA VAL A 310 -15.92 12.73 22.20
C VAL A 310 -16.40 11.60 23.10
N SER A 311 -17.73 11.45 23.21
CA SER A 311 -18.36 10.29 23.83
C SER A 311 -18.83 9.27 22.79
N LYS A 312 -19.24 8.10 23.25
CA LYS A 312 -19.77 7.02 22.40
C LYS A 312 -21.03 7.40 21.63
N ASP A 313 -21.78 8.38 22.14
CA ASP A 313 -23.02 8.86 21.53
C ASP A 313 -22.80 10.06 20.58
N ASP A 314 -21.58 10.63 20.58
CA ASP A 314 -21.24 11.83 19.79
C ASP A 314 -20.80 11.46 18.36
N PHE A 315 -21.77 11.19 17.49
CA PHE A 315 -21.49 11.05 16.04
C PHE A 315 -21.20 12.38 15.34
N ASN A 316 -21.71 13.49 15.89
CA ASN A 316 -21.46 14.83 15.35
C ASN A 316 -20.33 15.48 16.14
N ILE A 317 -19.10 15.30 15.66
CA ILE A 317 -17.89 15.84 16.31
C ILE A 317 -17.63 17.27 15.82
N ALA A 318 -17.65 18.22 16.75
CA ALA A 318 -17.34 19.62 16.51
C ALA A 318 -15.85 19.88 16.28
N TRP A 319 -15.52 21.05 15.73
CA TRP A 319 -14.16 21.48 15.43
C TRP A 319 -13.96 22.95 15.80
N SER A 320 -12.74 23.33 16.15
CA SER A 320 -12.40 24.68 16.60
C SER A 320 -12.08 25.66 15.47
N HIS A 321 -11.58 25.17 14.33
CA HIS A 321 -11.09 26.01 13.23
C HIS A 321 -11.73 25.63 11.90
N ASN A 322 -12.30 26.62 11.21
CA ASN A 322 -12.86 26.42 9.88
C ASN A 322 -11.78 26.41 8.80
N THR A 323 -11.99 25.59 7.77
CA THR A 323 -11.19 25.60 6.55
C THR A 323 -12.00 26.14 5.38
N SER A 324 -11.31 26.70 4.38
CA SER A 324 -11.97 27.15 3.15
C SER A 324 -12.36 25.97 2.26
N SER A 325 -11.47 24.98 2.15
CA SER A 325 -11.74 23.69 1.53
C SER A 325 -10.83 22.60 2.11
N ILE A 326 -11.37 21.39 2.26
CA ILE A 326 -10.63 20.19 2.72
C ILE A 326 -9.50 19.75 1.76
N VAL A 327 -9.51 20.22 0.51
CA VAL A 327 -8.53 19.86 -0.52
C VAL A 327 -7.76 21.04 -1.10
N LYS A 328 -7.80 22.19 -0.42
CA LYS A 328 -7.02 23.36 -0.83
C LYS A 328 -5.55 23.14 -0.51
N GLY A 329 -4.69 23.09 -1.53
CA GLY A 329 -3.24 23.01 -1.36
C GLY A 329 -2.55 22.15 -2.40
N VAL A 330 -1.33 21.71 -2.06
CA VAL A 330 -0.54 20.80 -2.89
C VAL A 330 -1.11 19.39 -2.77
N LYS A 331 -1.70 18.90 -3.87
CA LYS A 331 -2.45 17.63 -3.89
C LYS A 331 -1.56 16.39 -3.89
N ARG A 332 -0.31 16.50 -4.36
CA ARG A 332 0.62 15.39 -4.49
C ARG A 332 1.99 15.73 -3.94
N ASN A 333 2.53 14.86 -3.11
CA ASN A 333 3.86 15.03 -2.55
C ASN A 333 4.93 14.99 -3.66
N VAL A 334 5.73 16.06 -3.77
CA VAL A 334 6.85 16.19 -4.71
C VAL A 334 7.88 15.06 -4.52
N TYR A 335 8.08 14.58 -3.30
CA TYR A 335 9.02 13.48 -3.01
C TYR A 335 8.77 12.23 -3.86
N SER A 336 7.50 11.93 -4.18
CA SER A 336 7.10 10.79 -5.01
C SER A 336 7.47 10.95 -6.48
N THR A 337 7.56 12.20 -6.98
CA THR A 337 7.88 12.51 -8.38
C THR A 337 9.37 12.75 -8.60
N LEU A 338 10.14 12.92 -7.53
CA LEU A 338 11.59 13.02 -7.58
C LEU A 338 12.22 11.65 -7.87
N GLY A 339 12.78 11.48 -9.07
CA GLY A 339 13.40 10.20 -9.46
C GLY A 339 14.70 9.89 -8.73
N SER A 340 15.70 10.77 -8.80
CA SER A 340 17.04 10.46 -8.27
C SER A 340 17.20 10.84 -6.80
N MET A 341 17.82 9.95 -6.02
CA MET A 341 18.14 10.22 -4.62
C MET A 341 19.03 11.46 -4.45
N GLU A 342 19.98 11.68 -5.36
CA GLU A 342 20.78 12.91 -5.36
C GLU A 342 19.91 14.18 -5.41
N ARG A 343 18.89 14.20 -6.28
CA ARG A 343 17.97 15.33 -6.38
C ARG A 343 17.13 15.48 -5.11
N LYS A 344 16.69 14.37 -4.51
CA LYS A 344 15.95 14.38 -3.24
C LYS A 344 16.78 15.01 -2.13
N LEU A 345 18.03 14.59 -1.96
CA LEU A 345 18.90 15.18 -0.94
C LEU A 345 19.18 16.65 -1.21
N LYS A 346 19.48 17.01 -2.46
CA LYS A 346 19.74 18.40 -2.84
C LYS A 346 18.55 19.30 -2.45
N LEU A 347 17.33 18.91 -2.85
CA LEU A 347 16.13 19.67 -2.52
C LEU A 347 15.85 19.72 -1.02
N GLN A 348 16.12 18.62 -0.30
CA GLN A 348 16.00 18.59 1.16
C GLN A 348 16.94 19.61 1.82
N LEU A 349 18.20 19.69 1.38
CA LEU A 349 19.17 20.66 1.88
C LEU A 349 18.80 22.10 1.50
N GLU A 350 18.32 22.32 0.28
CA GLU A 350 17.83 23.63 -0.17
C GLU A 350 16.65 24.10 0.69
N VAL A 351 15.67 23.23 0.93
CA VAL A 351 14.53 23.54 1.82
C VAL A 351 15.01 23.85 3.23
N THR A 352 15.94 23.07 3.79
CA THR A 352 16.53 23.35 5.09
C THR A 352 17.16 24.74 5.16
N SER A 353 17.86 25.17 4.10
CA SER A 353 18.49 26.51 4.05
C SER A 353 17.50 27.67 3.91
N LEU A 354 16.26 27.40 3.49
CA LEU A 354 15.21 28.41 3.39
C LEU A 354 14.45 28.60 4.72
N LEU A 355 14.54 27.63 5.63
CA LEU A 355 13.77 27.63 6.88
C LEU A 355 14.55 28.32 8.00
N THR A 356 13.91 29.31 8.63
CA THR A 356 14.48 30.01 9.78
C THR A 356 14.40 29.11 11.03
N GLY A 357 15.49 29.06 11.81
CA GLY A 357 15.52 28.30 13.08
C GLY A 357 15.97 26.83 12.96
N ILE A 358 16.43 26.39 11.78
CA ILE A 358 17.08 25.08 11.64
C ILE A 358 18.59 25.24 11.72
N ASP A 359 19.24 24.45 12.58
CA ASP A 359 20.69 24.29 12.56
C ASP A 359 21.10 23.44 11.35
N GLU A 360 21.44 24.11 10.25
CA GLU A 360 21.87 23.46 9.01
C GLU A 360 23.09 22.55 9.22
N LYS A 361 24.02 22.97 10.09
CA LYS A 361 25.23 22.21 10.38
C LYS A 361 24.88 20.94 11.14
N GLY A 362 24.12 21.06 12.23
CA GLY A 362 23.63 19.92 12.99
C GLY A 362 22.78 18.97 12.16
N PHE A 363 21.94 19.48 11.25
CA PHE A 363 21.19 18.66 10.29
C PHE A 363 22.11 17.86 9.37
N ALA A 364 23.10 18.51 8.75
CA ALA A 364 24.05 17.86 7.84
C ALA A 364 24.92 16.80 8.57
N GLU A 365 25.35 17.09 9.80
CA GLU A 365 26.10 16.14 10.64
C GLU A 365 25.24 14.92 11.00
N ASN A 366 23.99 15.13 11.40
CA ASN A 366 23.05 14.05 11.70
C ASN A 366 22.73 13.20 10.46
N LEU A 367 22.55 13.83 9.30
CA LEU A 367 22.34 13.13 8.04
C LEU A 367 23.55 12.24 7.67
N LEU A 368 24.77 12.77 7.82
CA LEU A 368 25.98 12.02 7.54
C LEU A 368 26.15 10.85 8.51
N ASN A 369 25.97 11.09 9.82
CA ASN A 369 26.18 10.08 10.84
C ASN A 369 25.11 8.98 10.82
N SER A 370 23.84 9.35 10.75
CA SER A 370 22.72 8.43 10.93
C SER A 370 22.34 7.68 9.66
N HIS A 371 22.58 8.26 8.48
CA HIS A 371 22.18 7.65 7.22
C HIS A 371 23.39 7.37 6.32
N LEU A 372 24.10 8.39 5.84
CA LEU A 372 25.06 8.20 4.75
C LEU A 372 26.28 7.35 5.14
N LEU A 373 26.95 7.62 6.25
CA LEU A 373 28.12 6.85 6.69
C LEU A 373 27.74 5.40 7.01
N LYS A 374 26.59 5.19 7.68
CA LYS A 374 26.07 3.85 7.98
C LYS A 374 25.73 3.08 6.70
N ASP A 375 25.08 3.72 5.73
CA ASP A 375 24.76 3.09 4.44
C ASP A 375 26.01 2.75 3.64
N ILE A 376 27.01 3.65 3.60
CA ILE A 376 28.27 3.39 2.89
C ILE A 376 29.00 2.20 3.55
N SER A 377 29.21 2.25 4.86
CA SER A 377 29.89 1.19 5.61
C SER A 377 29.14 -0.15 5.51
N GLY A 378 27.81 -0.13 5.68
CA GLY A 378 26.94 -1.30 5.56
C GLY A 378 26.99 -1.91 4.16
N ASN A 379 26.97 -1.09 3.11
CA ASN A 379 27.08 -1.57 1.74
C ASN A 379 28.47 -2.12 1.42
N ILE A 380 29.55 -1.51 1.90
CA ILE A 380 30.93 -2.04 1.79
C ILE A 380 31.01 -3.41 2.46
N LYS A 381 30.57 -3.52 3.72
CA LYS A 381 30.55 -4.79 4.46
C LYS A 381 29.75 -5.86 3.73
N THR A 382 28.56 -5.51 3.22
CA THR A 382 27.70 -6.43 2.48
C THR A 382 28.34 -6.88 1.17
N PHE A 383 29.02 -5.97 0.46
CA PHE A 383 29.78 -6.28 -0.75
C PHE A 383 30.90 -7.29 -0.48
N HIS A 384 31.59 -7.22 0.67
CA HIS A 384 32.62 -8.18 1.05
C HIS A 384 32.09 -9.59 1.34
N ILE A 385 30.93 -9.71 2.00
CA ILE A 385 30.35 -11.01 2.40
C ILE A 385 29.31 -11.54 1.39
N GLN A 386 29.19 -10.90 0.23
CA GLN A 386 28.09 -11.13 -0.69
C GLN A 386 28.03 -12.56 -1.23
N LYS A 387 26.84 -12.95 -1.67
CA LYS A 387 26.58 -14.24 -2.32
C LYS A 387 26.50 -14.02 -3.82
N PHE A 388 26.69 -15.09 -4.58
CA PHE A 388 26.53 -15.07 -6.04
C PHE A 388 25.22 -15.77 -6.42
N ARG A 389 24.46 -15.18 -7.34
CA ARG A 389 23.21 -15.75 -7.83
C ARG A 389 23.34 -16.12 -9.30
N CYS A 390 22.93 -17.32 -9.66
CA CYS A 390 22.84 -17.69 -11.07
C CYS A 390 21.71 -16.91 -11.76
N LYS A 391 22.01 -16.27 -12.90
CA LYS A 391 21.04 -15.52 -13.72
C LYS A 391 19.92 -16.42 -14.25
N LYS A 392 20.23 -17.68 -14.59
CA LYS A 392 19.29 -18.63 -15.21
C LYS A 392 18.40 -19.35 -14.21
N CYS A 393 18.98 -20.02 -13.20
CA CYS A 393 18.20 -20.84 -12.25
C CYS A 393 17.96 -20.17 -10.90
N GLY A 394 18.58 -19.02 -10.62
CA GLY A 394 18.42 -18.31 -9.35
C GLY A 394 19.11 -18.95 -8.14
N LYS A 395 19.82 -20.08 -8.31
CA LYS A 395 20.57 -20.73 -7.22
C LYS A 395 21.61 -19.77 -6.65
N LYS A 396 21.68 -19.70 -5.32
CA LYS A 396 22.60 -18.84 -4.57
C LYS A 396 23.81 -19.65 -4.11
N PHE A 397 24.99 -19.07 -4.29
CA PHE A 397 26.27 -19.64 -3.90
C PHE A 397 26.95 -18.71 -2.90
N ARG A 398 27.43 -19.26 -1.78
CA ARG A 398 28.17 -18.49 -0.77
C ARG A 398 29.53 -18.02 -1.31
N ARG A 399 30.16 -18.80 -2.18
CA ARG A 399 31.44 -18.51 -2.82
C ARG A 399 31.33 -18.80 -4.31
N LEU A 400 32.09 -18.08 -5.11
CA LEU A 400 32.16 -18.36 -6.55
C LEU A 400 32.77 -19.76 -6.76
N PRO A 401 32.10 -20.68 -7.47
CA PRO A 401 32.70 -21.95 -7.87
C PRO A 401 33.95 -21.72 -8.74
N LEU A 402 34.96 -22.59 -8.64
CA LEU A 402 36.20 -22.46 -9.43
C LEU A 402 35.97 -22.50 -10.94
N ILE A 403 34.87 -23.10 -11.39
CA ILE A 403 34.46 -23.18 -12.80
C ILE A 403 33.85 -21.83 -13.27
N SER A 404 33.64 -20.87 -12.37
CA SER A 404 33.03 -19.54 -12.62
C SER A 404 31.65 -19.59 -13.27
N LYS A 405 30.99 -20.76 -13.25
CA LYS A 405 29.65 -21.01 -13.78
C LYS A 405 28.80 -21.72 -12.74
N CYS A 406 27.49 -21.64 -12.91
CA CYS A 406 26.56 -22.35 -12.05
C CYS A 406 26.73 -23.87 -12.18
N THR A 407 27.04 -24.54 -11.08
CA THR A 407 27.23 -26.01 -11.03
C THR A 407 25.96 -26.81 -11.32
N SER A 408 24.79 -26.18 -11.40
CA SER A 408 23.51 -26.86 -11.67
C SER A 408 22.96 -26.62 -13.07
N CYS A 409 23.31 -25.52 -13.75
CA CYS A 409 22.74 -25.21 -15.07
C CYS A 409 23.72 -24.58 -16.06
N GLY A 410 24.99 -24.44 -15.70
CA GLY A 410 26.04 -23.83 -16.53
C GLY A 410 25.91 -22.32 -16.74
N GLY A 411 24.87 -21.67 -16.20
CA GLY A 411 24.62 -20.24 -16.36
C GLY A 411 25.61 -19.34 -15.61
N GLU A 412 25.70 -18.09 -16.06
CA GLU A 412 26.49 -17.03 -15.45
C GLU A 412 26.07 -16.73 -14.00
N LEU A 413 27.05 -16.41 -13.16
CA LEU A 413 26.88 -16.04 -11.76
C LEU A 413 27.08 -14.54 -11.58
N LEU A 414 26.07 -13.86 -11.04
CA LEU A 414 26.10 -12.43 -10.79
C LEU A 414 26.30 -12.15 -9.29
N PRO A 415 27.04 -11.08 -8.94
CA PRO A 415 27.09 -10.58 -7.57
C PRO A 415 25.71 -10.09 -7.12
N THR A 416 25.41 -10.20 -5.83
CA THR A 416 24.15 -9.66 -5.27
C THR A 416 24.23 -8.16 -4.99
N VAL A 417 25.43 -7.61 -4.81
CA VAL A 417 25.65 -6.18 -4.56
C VAL A 417 26.65 -5.64 -5.58
N TYR A 418 26.26 -4.58 -6.28
CA TYR A 418 27.11 -3.92 -7.27
C TYR A 418 27.86 -2.75 -6.64
N ILE A 419 29.13 -2.60 -7.03
CA ILE A 419 30.01 -1.54 -6.51
C ILE A 419 29.52 -0.12 -6.87
N SER A 420 28.80 0.01 -7.98
CA SER A 420 28.20 1.28 -8.41
C SER A 420 27.21 1.84 -7.38
N GLY A 421 26.51 0.97 -6.64
CA GLY A 421 25.63 1.36 -5.55
C GLY A 421 26.40 2.02 -4.40
N VAL A 422 27.54 1.44 -4.01
CA VAL A 422 28.42 1.99 -2.95
C VAL A 422 28.99 3.35 -3.37
N LYS A 423 29.50 3.45 -4.61
CA LYS A 423 30.09 4.69 -5.15
C LYS A 423 29.11 5.86 -5.13
N LYS A 424 27.83 5.61 -5.41
CA LYS A 424 26.78 6.65 -5.43
C LYS A 424 26.62 7.35 -4.08
N TYR A 425 26.60 6.60 -2.98
CA TYR A 425 26.47 7.17 -1.63
C TYR A 425 27.74 7.92 -1.21
N LEU A 426 28.93 7.41 -1.58
CA LEU A 426 30.19 8.09 -1.32
C LEU A 426 30.25 9.47 -2.00
N THR A 427 29.85 9.55 -3.28
CA THR A 427 29.77 10.83 -4.01
C THR A 427 28.78 11.79 -3.34
N LEU A 428 27.67 11.27 -2.82
CA LEU A 428 26.66 12.07 -2.12
C LEU A 428 27.22 12.63 -0.81
N GLY A 429 27.88 11.82 0.00
CA GLY A 429 28.53 12.26 1.25
C GLY A 429 29.60 13.34 1.01
N LYS A 430 30.41 13.20 -0.05
CA LYS A 430 31.38 14.22 -0.46
C LYS A 430 30.73 15.54 -0.85
N LYS A 431 29.57 15.52 -1.51
CA LYS A 431 28.82 16.73 -1.85
C LYS A 431 28.36 17.47 -0.60
N VAL A 432 27.83 16.75 0.39
CA VAL A 432 27.43 17.35 1.69
C VAL A 432 28.63 18.00 2.38
N LEU A 433 29.78 17.32 2.45
CA LEU A 433 31.01 17.90 3.02
C LEU A 433 31.53 19.12 2.28
N ALA A 434 31.31 19.20 0.96
CA ALA A 434 31.71 20.36 0.17
C ALA A 434 30.79 21.58 0.41
N SER A 435 29.52 21.31 0.72
CA SER A 435 28.51 22.36 0.95
C SER A 435 28.57 22.94 2.37
N TYR A 436 29.04 22.17 3.36
CA TYR A 436 29.01 22.57 4.77
C TYR A 436 30.37 22.41 5.45
N ARG A 437 30.72 23.35 6.32
CA ARG A 437 31.91 23.25 7.19
C ARG A 437 31.59 22.41 8.42
N LEU A 438 31.72 21.10 8.28
CA LEU A 438 31.40 20.11 9.32
C LEU A 438 32.63 19.71 10.14
N ASP A 439 32.40 18.97 11.23
CA ASP A 439 33.49 18.41 12.03
C ASP A 439 34.48 17.57 11.17
N PRO A 440 35.81 17.73 11.37
CA PRO A 440 36.83 16.96 10.65
C PRO A 440 36.64 15.43 10.71
N TYR A 441 35.99 14.91 11.75
CA TYR A 441 35.59 13.51 11.88
C TYR A 441 34.88 12.99 10.62
N PHE A 442 33.93 13.74 10.06
CA PHE A 442 33.15 13.31 8.90
C PHE A 442 34.00 13.23 7.63
N SER A 443 34.89 14.22 7.45
CA SER A 443 35.83 14.23 6.32
C SER A 443 36.81 13.05 6.38
N SER A 444 37.30 12.74 7.58
CA SER A 444 38.24 11.65 7.84
C SER A 444 37.56 10.28 7.67
N SER A 445 36.31 10.15 8.14
CA SER A 445 35.52 8.93 8.02
C SER A 445 35.19 8.60 6.56
N LEU A 446 34.78 9.59 5.77
CA LEU A 446 34.53 9.40 4.34
C LEU A 446 35.82 9.07 3.58
N ALA A 447 36.94 9.72 3.90
CA ALA A 447 38.24 9.41 3.30
C ALA A 447 38.70 7.97 3.64
N LEU A 448 38.45 7.51 4.86
CA LEU A 448 38.76 6.14 5.27
C LEU A 448 37.92 5.11 4.49
N LEU A 449 36.61 5.33 4.38
CA LEU A 449 35.71 4.45 3.62
C LEU A 449 36.03 4.44 2.13
N GLU A 450 36.43 5.58 1.56
CA GLU A 450 36.90 5.65 0.18
C GLU A 450 38.19 4.86 -0.02
N LYS A 451 39.15 5.00 0.91
CA LYS A 451 40.42 4.28 0.87
C LYS A 451 40.18 2.77 0.98
N GLU A 452 39.33 2.34 1.90
CA GLU A 452 38.90 0.95 2.03
C GLU A 452 38.34 0.43 0.70
N LEU A 453 37.41 1.15 0.08
CA LEU A 453 36.86 0.77 -1.21
C LEU A 453 37.93 0.64 -2.30
N SER A 454 38.88 1.59 -2.36
CA SER A 454 39.93 1.63 -3.40
C SER A 454 40.87 0.41 -3.40
N PHE A 455 41.12 -0.20 -2.23
CA PHE A 455 41.94 -1.41 -2.12
C PHE A 455 41.34 -2.62 -2.83
N PHE A 456 40.02 -2.64 -3.01
CA PHE A 456 39.29 -3.81 -3.52
C PHE A 456 38.78 -3.63 -4.96
N LEU A 457 39.04 -2.47 -5.55
CA LEU A 457 38.71 -2.19 -6.93
C LEU A 457 39.80 -2.71 -7.87
N THR A 458 39.38 -3.30 -8.98
CA THR A 458 40.30 -3.66 -10.07
C THR A 458 40.94 -2.39 -10.66
N LYS A 459 42.05 -2.51 -11.40
CA LYS A 459 42.67 -1.36 -12.08
C LYS A 459 41.68 -0.63 -13.01
N GLU A 460 40.74 -1.36 -13.63
CA GLU A 460 39.68 -0.80 -14.49
C GLU A 460 38.61 -0.06 -13.68
N ASP A 461 38.19 -0.58 -12.52
CA ASP A 461 37.25 0.10 -11.62
C ASP A 461 37.86 1.34 -10.94
N ASN A 462 39.18 1.35 -10.75
CA ASN A 462 39.96 2.47 -10.24
C ASN A 462 40.19 3.56 -11.30
N ALA A 463 40.31 3.21 -12.58
CA ALA A 463 40.44 4.17 -13.69
C ALA A 463 39.25 5.15 -13.79
N PHE A 464 38.05 4.69 -13.40
CA PHE A 464 36.86 5.55 -13.32
C PHE A 464 36.83 6.48 -12.09
N LEU A 465 37.57 6.18 -11.02
CA LEU A 465 37.72 7.06 -9.86
C LEU A 465 38.80 8.12 -10.07
N THR A 466 39.79 7.84 -10.93
CA THR A 466 40.92 8.72 -11.25
C THR A 466 40.76 9.46 -12.57
N GLN A 467 39.63 9.33 -13.27
CA GLN A 467 39.39 10.01 -14.54
C GLN A 467 39.28 11.53 -14.32
N LYS A 468 40.43 12.22 -14.40
CA LYS A 468 40.51 13.67 -14.36
C LYS A 468 39.88 14.22 -15.64
N LYS A 469 38.87 15.09 -15.49
CA LYS A 469 38.34 15.86 -16.63
C LYS A 469 39.49 16.68 -17.24
N LEU A 470 39.55 16.80 -18.57
CA LEU A 470 40.58 17.55 -19.30
C LEU A 470 40.82 18.97 -18.73
N LYS A 471 39.77 19.62 -18.20
CA LYS A 471 39.86 20.92 -17.49
C LYS A 471 40.72 20.96 -16.20
N HIS A 472 41.21 19.81 -15.73
CA HIS A 472 42.14 19.72 -14.61
C HIS A 472 43.60 19.55 -15.08
N TYR A 473 43.81 19.45 -16.39
CA TYR A 473 45.13 19.44 -17.03
C TYR A 473 45.46 20.76 -17.72
N PHE A 474 44.48 21.66 -17.86
CA PHE A 474 44.64 23.00 -18.42
C PHE A 474 44.22 24.05 -17.40
#